data_AF-A0A3D4CVT6-F1
#
_entry.id   AF-A0A3D4CVT6-F1
#
_cell.length_a   1.000
_cell.length_b   1.000
_cell.length_c   1.000
_cell.angle_alpha   90.00
_cell.angle_beta   90.00
_cell.angle_gamma   90.00
#
_symmetry.space_group_name_H-M   'P 1'
#
loop_
_entity.id
_entity.type
_entity.pdbx_description
1 polymer ?
#
loop_
_entity_poly.entity_id
_entity_poly.type
_entity_poly.pdbx_seq_one_letter_code
_entity_poly.pdbx_strand_id
1 'polypeptide(L)'
;MQGDERMGGKELSSFEHVPVMPAEVIRLLAPRPGKTILDSTLGGGGHAKKILEAGASLIGLDQDPNSLRHAENKLRKYGNSVVLKQVNFSEMLTAGREISPSGVDGILMDLGVSSHQLDCAERGFSVRFQGPLDMRMNPSEGVTAAEIVNH
;
A
#
# COMPACT_ATOMS: atom_id res chain seq x y z
N MET A 1 38.87 36.10 -4.72
CA MET A 1 38.37 35.07 -5.65
C MET A 1 38.08 33.83 -4.84
N GLN A 2 36.80 33.41 -4.84
CA GLN A 2 36.27 32.03 -4.71
C GLN A 2 36.71 31.17 -3.49
N GLY A 3 35.83 30.50 -2.76
CA GLY A 3 34.39 30.31 -2.92
C GLY A 3 33.82 29.69 -1.64
N ASP A 4 32.69 30.26 -1.22
CA ASP A 4 31.69 29.63 -0.39
C ASP A 4 30.95 28.60 -1.26
N GLU A 5 30.59 27.46 -0.69
CA GLU A 5 29.24 26.87 -0.77
C GLU A 5 29.26 25.46 -0.20
N ARG A 6 28.88 25.40 1.08
CA ARG A 6 28.36 24.18 1.72
C ARG A 6 27.06 23.79 1.02
N MET A 7 27.13 22.82 0.10
CA MET A 7 25.93 22.17 -0.45
C MET A 7 25.32 21.28 0.62
N GLY A 8 24.36 21.85 1.36
CA GLY A 8 23.46 21.12 2.23
C GLY A 8 22.63 20.13 1.43
N GLY A 9 22.87 18.83 1.67
CA GLY A 9 21.91 17.79 1.31
C GLY A 9 20.63 18.08 2.07
N LYS A 10 19.60 18.51 1.34
CA LYS A 10 18.26 18.71 1.88
C LYS A 10 17.78 17.35 2.38
N GLU A 11 17.76 17.18 3.70
CA GLU A 11 17.04 16.08 4.35
C GLU A 11 15.63 16.08 3.74
N LEU A 12 15.29 15.01 3.02
CA LEU A 12 13.93 14.78 2.56
C LEU A 12 13.09 14.62 3.83
N SER A 13 12.49 15.72 4.29
CA SER A 13 11.50 15.72 5.34
C SER A 13 10.54 14.58 5.05
N SER A 14 10.42 13.63 5.98
CA SER A 14 9.54 12.48 5.84
C SER A 14 8.10 12.98 5.68
N PHE A 15 7.66 13.19 4.44
CA PHE A 15 6.26 13.39 4.12
C PHE A 15 5.58 12.07 4.46
N GLU A 16 5.04 11.97 5.68
CA GLU A 16 4.23 10.83 6.07
C GLU A 16 2.98 10.86 5.19
N HIS A 17 2.90 9.93 4.23
CA HIS A 17 1.79 9.86 3.29
C HIS A 17 0.47 9.72 4.05
N VAL A 18 -0.36 10.76 3.98
CA VAL A 18 -1.70 10.73 4.54
C VAL A 18 -2.61 10.02 3.54
N PRO A 19 -3.28 8.92 3.93
CA PRO A 19 -4.23 8.23 3.07
C PRO A 19 -5.40 9.15 2.66
N VAL A 20 -6.06 8.85 1.54
CA VAL A 20 -7.18 9.65 1.01
C VAL A 20 -8.44 9.44 1.87
N MET A 21 -9.16 10.51 2.22
CA MET A 21 -10.42 10.45 2.98
C MET A 21 -10.38 9.56 4.26
N PRO A 22 -9.37 9.72 5.14
CA PRO A 22 -9.20 8.81 6.26
C PRO A 22 -10.32 8.90 7.29
N ALA A 23 -10.88 10.08 7.51
CA ALA A 23 -11.95 10.29 8.48
C ALA A 23 -13.23 9.59 8.03
N GLU A 24 -13.56 9.70 6.74
CA GLU A 24 -14.72 9.09 6.12
C GLU A 24 -14.63 7.57 6.12
N VAL A 25 -13.46 7.02 5.76
CA VAL A 25 -13.21 5.58 5.80
C VAL A 25 -13.41 5.04 7.22
N ILE A 26 -12.78 5.65 8.23
CA ILE A 26 -12.92 5.17 9.61
C ILE A 26 -14.36 5.32 10.12
N ARG A 27 -15.04 6.41 9.77
CA ARG A 27 -16.45 6.63 10.15
C ARG A 27 -17.38 5.56 9.56
N LEU A 28 -17.22 5.23 8.28
CA LEU A 28 -18.10 4.28 7.58
C LEU A 28 -17.77 2.83 7.92
N LEU A 29 -16.49 2.49 7.99
CA LEU A 29 -16.01 1.14 8.31
C LEU A 29 -16.21 0.80 9.80
N ALA A 30 -16.25 1.84 10.64
CA ALA A 30 -16.45 1.76 12.09
C ALA A 30 -15.63 0.64 12.76
N PRO A 31 -14.29 0.61 12.56
CA PRO A 31 -13.41 -0.37 13.18
C PRO A 31 -13.40 -0.17 14.70
N ARG A 32 -13.33 -1.27 15.43
CA ARG A 32 -13.31 -1.31 16.90
C ARG A 32 -12.83 -2.68 17.38
N PRO A 33 -12.48 -2.85 18.66
CA PRO A 33 -12.14 -4.15 19.23
C PRO A 33 -13.18 -5.23 18.90
N GLY A 34 -12.69 -6.41 18.54
CA GLY A 34 -13.49 -7.56 18.16
C GLY A 34 -13.91 -7.60 16.68
N LYS A 35 -13.74 -6.51 15.91
CA LYS A 35 -13.96 -6.54 14.46
C LYS A 35 -12.70 -6.98 13.71
N THR A 36 -12.90 -7.70 12.62
CA THR A 36 -11.88 -8.02 11.62
C THR A 36 -12.18 -7.26 10.34
N ILE A 37 -11.21 -6.50 9.85
CA ILE A 37 -11.32 -5.70 8.63
C ILE A 37 -10.36 -6.25 7.58
N LEU A 38 -10.82 -6.35 6.33
CA LEU A 38 -9.98 -6.68 5.18
C LEU A 38 -9.67 -5.40 4.39
N ASP A 39 -8.40 -5.05 4.27
CA ASP A 39 -7.91 -4.02 3.37
C ASP A 39 -7.32 -4.71 2.13
N SER A 40 -8.01 -4.61 1.00
CA SER A 40 -7.65 -5.33 -0.24
C SER A 40 -6.62 -4.60 -1.10
N THR A 41 -6.23 -3.39 -0.68
CA THR A 41 -5.35 -2.47 -1.40
C THR A 41 -4.44 -1.80 -0.38
N LEU A 42 -3.74 -2.62 0.41
CA LEU A 42 -3.01 -2.21 1.61
C LEU A 42 -2.07 -1.03 1.36
N GLY A 43 -1.41 -1.01 0.19
CA GLY A 43 -0.47 0.02 -0.21
C GLY A 43 0.60 0.23 0.86
N GLY A 44 0.87 1.50 1.18
CA GLY A 44 1.79 1.87 2.26
C GLY A 44 1.22 1.70 3.68
N GLY A 45 0.06 1.06 3.87
CA GLY A 45 -0.54 0.78 5.17
C GLY A 45 -1.15 2.00 5.89
N GLY A 46 -1.52 3.05 5.15
CA GLY A 46 -2.05 4.30 5.72
C GLY A 46 -3.42 4.12 6.39
N HIS A 47 -4.39 3.54 5.68
CA HIS A 47 -5.70 3.20 6.24
C HIS A 47 -5.61 2.07 7.28
N ALA A 48 -4.85 1.02 6.96
CA ALA A 48 -4.52 -0.08 7.87
C ALA A 48 -4.07 0.38 9.27
N LYS A 49 -3.13 1.35 9.35
CA LYS A 49 -2.67 1.92 10.62
C LYS A 49 -3.84 2.49 11.44
N LYS A 50 -4.75 3.24 10.81
CA LYS A 50 -5.91 3.85 11.48
C LYS A 50 -6.93 2.82 11.92
N ILE A 51 -7.14 1.76 11.13
CA ILE A 51 -8.01 0.63 11.49
C ILE A 51 -7.47 -0.08 12.75
N LEU A 52 -6.16 -0.33 12.78
CA LEU A 52 -5.48 -0.96 13.91
C LEU A 52 -5.43 -0.05 15.15
N GLU A 53 -5.26 1.28 14.97
CA GLU A 53 -5.36 2.28 16.05
C GLU A 53 -6.74 2.32 16.69
N ALA A 54 -7.80 2.06 15.92
CA ALA A 54 -9.16 1.91 16.45
C ALA A 54 -9.39 0.57 17.18
N GLY A 55 -8.41 -0.34 17.17
CA GLY A 55 -8.42 -1.60 17.91
C GLY A 55 -9.00 -2.80 17.17
N ALA A 56 -9.32 -2.68 15.88
CA ALA A 56 -9.74 -3.82 15.06
C ALA A 56 -8.55 -4.70 14.67
N SER A 57 -8.82 -5.96 14.33
CA SER A 57 -7.87 -6.82 13.62
C SER A 57 -7.89 -6.53 12.12
N LEU A 58 -6.76 -6.73 11.44
CA LEU A 58 -6.58 -6.41 10.03
C LEU A 58 -6.08 -7.62 9.23
N ILE A 59 -6.70 -7.85 8.09
CA ILE A 59 -6.17 -8.65 6.98
C ILE A 59 -5.79 -7.67 5.86
N GLY A 60 -4.50 -7.52 5.57
CA GLY A 60 -3.99 -6.61 4.55
C GLY A 60 -3.49 -7.35 3.32
N LEU A 61 -4.04 -7.03 2.15
CA LEU A 61 -3.67 -7.64 0.87
C LEU A 61 -3.09 -6.58 -0.06
N ASP A 62 -2.04 -6.94 -0.80
CA ASP A 62 -1.55 -6.15 -1.92
C ASP A 62 -0.86 -7.07 -2.93
N GLN A 63 -0.91 -6.73 -4.21
CA GLN A 63 -0.16 -7.46 -5.23
C GLN A 63 1.29 -6.98 -5.33
N ASP A 64 1.56 -5.73 -4.94
CA ASP A 64 2.88 -5.11 -5.03
C ASP A 64 3.75 -5.51 -3.83
N PRO A 65 4.84 -6.26 -4.05
CA PRO A 65 5.72 -6.68 -2.97
C PRO A 65 6.43 -5.51 -2.26
N ASN A 66 6.58 -4.34 -2.92
CA ASN A 66 7.15 -3.15 -2.27
C ASN A 66 6.17 -2.54 -1.26
N SER A 67 4.89 -2.45 -1.63
CA SER A 67 3.83 -1.97 -0.74
C SER A 67 3.77 -2.82 0.52
N LEU A 68 3.78 -4.15 0.36
CA LEU A 68 3.76 -5.08 1.50
C LEU A 68 4.96 -4.92 2.43
N ARG A 69 6.19 -4.85 1.90
CA ARG A 69 7.38 -4.60 2.74
C ARG A 69 7.29 -3.29 3.52
N HIS A 70 6.74 -2.24 2.91
CA HIS A 70 6.56 -0.97 3.59
C HIS A 70 5.51 -1.09 4.70
N ALA A 71 4.38 -1.73 4.41
CA ALA A 71 3.31 -1.96 5.38
C ALA A 71 3.76 -2.86 6.54
N GLU A 72 4.50 -3.95 6.28
CA GLU A 72 5.09 -4.82 7.30
C GLU A 72 5.93 -4.02 8.30
N ASN A 73 6.83 -3.18 7.80
CA ASN A 73 7.66 -2.34 8.65
C ASN A 73 6.85 -1.34 9.47
N LYS A 74 5.85 -0.70 8.86
CA LYS A 74 4.98 0.29 9.52
C LYS A 74 4.07 -0.33 10.57
N LEU A 75 3.58 -1.55 10.31
CA LEU A 75 2.55 -2.21 11.11
C LEU A 75 3.11 -3.26 12.08
N ARG A 76 4.41 -3.51 12.07
CA ARG A 76 5.08 -4.50 12.95
C ARG A 76 4.70 -4.39 14.42
N LYS A 77 4.49 -3.17 14.93
CA LYS A 77 4.12 -2.92 16.33
C LYS A 77 2.75 -3.47 16.74
N TYR A 78 1.88 -3.79 15.79
CA TYR A 78 0.54 -4.33 16.07
C TYR A 78 0.54 -5.86 16.20
N GLY A 79 1.66 -6.53 15.95
CA GLY A 79 1.85 -7.96 16.21
C GLY A 79 0.73 -8.83 15.61
N ASN A 80 0.10 -9.63 16.46
CA ASN A 80 -0.92 -10.61 16.03
C ASN A 80 -2.25 -9.99 15.58
N SER A 81 -2.44 -8.67 15.71
CA SER A 81 -3.63 -7.98 15.21
C SER A 81 -3.58 -7.74 13.70
N VAL A 82 -2.47 -8.06 13.02
CA VAL A 82 -2.32 -7.88 11.58
C VAL A 82 -1.81 -9.14 10.89
N VAL A 83 -2.45 -9.50 9.78
CA VAL A 83 -2.00 -10.53 8.84
C VAL A 83 -1.87 -9.91 7.47
N LEU A 84 -0.69 -10.01 6.85
CA LEU A 84 -0.41 -9.45 5.53
C LEU A 84 -0.17 -10.58 4.53
N LYS A 85 -0.72 -10.47 3.32
CA LYS A 85 -0.53 -11.47 2.25
C LYS A 85 -0.34 -10.80 0.90
N GLN A 86 0.66 -11.27 0.14
CA GLN A 86 0.83 -10.88 -1.26
C GLN A 86 -0.19 -11.60 -2.13
N VAL A 87 -1.15 -10.85 -2.64
CA VAL A 87 -2.23 -11.37 -3.47
C VAL A 87 -2.93 -10.22 -4.21
N ASN A 88 -3.41 -10.47 -5.43
CA ASN A 88 -4.29 -9.52 -6.10
C ASN A 88 -5.66 -9.46 -5.41
N PHE A 89 -6.27 -8.28 -5.32
CA PHE A 89 -7.60 -8.12 -4.71
C PHE A 89 -8.68 -8.99 -5.40
N SER A 90 -8.49 -9.41 -6.66
CA SER A 90 -9.40 -10.34 -7.33
C SER A 90 -9.57 -11.66 -6.59
N GLU A 91 -8.56 -12.07 -5.80
CA GLU A 91 -8.56 -13.29 -5.01
C GLU A 91 -8.88 -13.03 -3.52
N MET A 92 -9.31 -11.82 -3.15
CA MET A 92 -9.52 -11.42 -1.75
C MET A 92 -10.52 -12.32 -1.01
N LEU A 93 -11.51 -12.89 -1.71
CA LEU A 93 -12.50 -13.77 -1.10
C LEU A 93 -11.86 -15.10 -0.66
N THR A 94 -11.02 -15.68 -1.49
CA THR A 94 -10.30 -16.92 -1.18
C THR A 94 -9.28 -16.66 -0.08
N ALA A 95 -8.40 -15.68 -0.27
CA ALA A 95 -7.38 -15.32 0.71
C ALA A 95 -7.98 -14.90 2.07
N GLY A 96 -9.07 -14.12 2.06
CA GLY A 96 -9.76 -13.69 3.27
C GLY A 96 -10.39 -14.85 4.03
N ARG A 97 -10.99 -15.84 3.34
CA ARG A 97 -11.58 -17.03 3.97
C ARG A 97 -10.55 -18.00 4.53
N GLU A 98 -9.38 -18.09 3.91
CA GLU A 98 -8.27 -18.88 4.46
C GLU A 98 -7.81 -18.33 5.81
N ILE A 99 -7.80 -17.01 5.97
CA ILE A 99 -7.32 -16.32 7.19
C ILE A 99 -8.43 -16.18 8.24
N SER A 100 -9.65 -15.83 7.82
CA SER A 100 -10.84 -15.68 8.67
C SER A 100 -12.02 -16.46 8.06
N PRO A 101 -12.16 -17.76 8.34
CA PRO A 101 -13.20 -18.61 7.76
C PRO A 101 -14.63 -18.15 8.08
N SER A 102 -14.81 -17.47 9.21
CA SER A 102 -16.09 -16.87 9.63
C SER A 102 -16.45 -15.59 8.88
N GLY A 103 -15.56 -15.08 8.01
CA GLY A 103 -15.72 -13.82 7.30
C GLY A 103 -15.08 -12.63 8.00
N VAL A 104 -15.38 -11.43 7.51
CA VAL A 104 -14.87 -10.14 8.00
C VAL A 104 -16.02 -9.16 8.21
N ASP A 105 -15.84 -8.22 9.12
CA ASP A 105 -16.83 -7.20 9.49
C ASP A 105 -16.85 -5.99 8.55
N GLY A 106 -15.83 -5.86 7.70
CA GLY A 106 -15.73 -4.77 6.73
C GLY A 106 -14.62 -5.00 5.72
N ILE A 107 -14.81 -4.45 4.53
CA ILE A 107 -13.83 -4.50 3.43
C ILE A 107 -13.53 -3.06 3.00
N LEU A 108 -12.25 -2.76 2.84
CA LEU A 108 -11.75 -1.53 2.25
C LEU A 108 -11.09 -1.83 0.90
N MET A 109 -11.42 -0.99 -0.09
CA MET A 109 -10.74 -0.93 -1.38
C MET A 109 -10.47 0.54 -1.71
N ASP A 110 -9.20 0.92 -1.76
CA ASP A 110 -8.69 2.21 -2.22
C ASP A 110 -8.05 2.00 -3.59
N LEU A 111 -8.83 2.24 -4.64
CA LEU A 111 -8.44 1.91 -6.01
C LEU A 111 -7.57 3.02 -6.61
N GLY A 112 -6.42 2.64 -7.13
CA GLY A 112 -5.53 3.55 -7.80
C GLY A 112 -4.08 3.07 -7.74
N VAL A 113 -3.17 4.00 -7.98
CA VAL A 113 -1.73 3.80 -7.80
C VAL A 113 -1.27 4.44 -6.51
N SER A 114 -0.26 3.85 -5.87
CA SER A 114 0.36 4.46 -4.69
C SER A 114 1.32 5.59 -5.09
N SER A 115 1.52 6.54 -4.19
CA SER A 115 2.55 7.59 -4.37
C SER A 115 3.94 6.99 -4.62
N HIS A 116 4.28 5.88 -3.94
CA HIS A 116 5.55 5.18 -4.17
C HIS A 116 5.71 4.68 -5.61
N GLN A 117 4.63 4.19 -6.24
CA GLN A 117 4.65 3.76 -7.64
C GLN A 117 4.88 4.96 -8.60
N LEU A 118 4.33 6.13 -8.28
CA LEU A 118 4.49 7.36 -9.07
C LEU A 118 5.86 8.06 -8.86
N ASP A 119 6.42 7.95 -7.66
CA ASP A 119 7.66 8.63 -7.26
C ASP A 119 8.92 7.80 -7.55
N CYS A 120 8.80 6.47 -7.67
CA CYS A 120 9.90 5.58 -8.03
C CYS A 120 9.96 5.42 -9.56
N ALA A 121 10.91 6.10 -10.19
CA ALA A 121 11.04 6.16 -11.65
C ALA A 121 11.16 4.76 -12.29
N GLU A 122 11.86 3.85 -11.60
CA GLU A 122 12.09 2.46 -12.02
C GLU A 122 10.80 1.64 -12.15
N ARG A 123 9.69 2.11 -11.56
CA ARG A 123 8.38 1.45 -11.66
C ARG A 123 7.64 1.78 -12.96
N GLY A 124 8.03 2.84 -13.66
CA GLY A 124 7.47 3.18 -14.97
C GLY A 124 6.08 3.79 -14.97
N PHE A 125 5.48 4.11 -13.82
CA PHE A 125 4.17 4.77 -13.76
C PHE A 125 4.25 6.30 -13.93
N SER A 126 5.43 6.88 -13.73
CA SER A 126 5.61 8.33 -13.75
C SER A 126 5.75 8.85 -15.17
N VAL A 127 5.05 9.94 -15.48
CA VAL A 127 5.31 10.76 -16.68
C VAL A 127 6.33 11.89 -16.40
N ARG A 128 6.71 12.07 -15.13
CA ARG A 128 7.60 13.16 -14.69
C ARG A 128 9.07 12.75 -14.65
N PHE A 129 9.34 11.49 -14.31
CA PHE A 129 10.67 10.94 -14.17
C PHE A 129 10.91 9.91 -15.28
N GLN A 130 12.13 9.88 -15.83
CA GLN A 130 12.50 8.86 -16.81
C GLN A 130 12.72 7.51 -16.13
N GLY A 131 12.14 6.45 -16.71
CA GLY A 131 12.28 5.07 -16.25
C GLY A 131 11.81 4.09 -17.33
N PRO A 132 11.94 2.77 -17.07
CA PRO A 132 11.45 1.75 -17.99
C PRO A 132 9.92 1.84 -18.12
N LEU A 133 9.38 1.56 -19.31
CA LEU A 133 7.93 1.49 -19.52
C LEU A 133 7.40 0.14 -18.99
N ASP A 134 7.44 -0.06 -17.67
CA ASP A 134 6.99 -1.28 -17.00
C ASP A 134 5.51 -1.21 -16.62
N MET A 135 5.15 -0.33 -15.68
CA MET A 135 3.78 -0.12 -15.19
C MET A 135 3.10 -1.32 -14.52
N ARG A 136 3.83 -2.40 -14.20
CA ARG A 136 3.27 -3.51 -13.41
C ARG A 136 3.31 -3.20 -11.92
N MET A 137 2.18 -3.43 -11.25
CA MET A 137 2.11 -3.35 -9.78
C MET A 137 2.90 -4.49 -9.14
N ASN A 138 2.77 -5.71 -9.68
CA ASN A 138 3.64 -6.84 -9.37
C ASN A 138 4.70 -7.00 -10.50
N PRO A 139 5.96 -6.62 -10.30
CA PRO A 139 6.99 -6.72 -11.35
C PRO A 139 7.35 -8.16 -11.76
N SER A 140 6.92 -9.16 -10.99
CA SER A 140 7.19 -10.58 -11.26
C SER A 140 6.13 -11.25 -12.13
N GLU A 141 5.03 -10.58 -12.44
CA GLU A 141 3.88 -11.19 -13.12
C GLU A 141 3.30 -10.26 -14.19
N GLY A 142 2.76 -10.86 -15.25
CA GLY A 142 2.11 -10.13 -16.34
C GLY A 142 3.09 -9.48 -17.32
N VAL A 143 2.51 -8.73 -18.26
CA VAL A 143 3.21 -8.07 -19.38
C VAL A 143 3.53 -6.63 -19.04
N THR A 144 4.69 -6.16 -19.47
CA THR A 144 5.10 -4.75 -19.32
C THR A 144 4.31 -3.86 -20.28
N ALA A 145 4.17 -2.58 -19.95
CA ALA A 145 3.60 -1.61 -20.87
C ALA A 145 4.44 -1.48 -22.17
N ALA A 146 5.75 -1.65 -22.09
CA ALA A 146 6.64 -1.68 -23.25
C ALA A 146 6.30 -2.81 -24.23
N GLU A 147 6.03 -4.01 -23.71
CA GLU A 147 5.59 -5.14 -24.55
C GLU A 147 4.23 -4.85 -25.19
N ILE A 148 3.27 -4.29 -24.44
CA ILE A 148 1.93 -3.98 -24.94
C ILE A 148 1.96 -2.99 -26.12
N VAL A 149 2.80 -1.95 -26.07
CA VAL A 149 2.78 -0.90 -27.11
C VAL A 149 3.63 -1.22 -28.35
N ASN A 150 4.49 -2.25 -28.27
CA ASN A 150 5.40 -2.63 -29.35
C ASN A 150 5.00 -3.95 -30.04
N HIS A 151 3.89 -4.56 -29.64
CA HIS A 151 3.35 -5.81 -30.19
C HIS A 151 1.84 -5.68 -30.46
#